data_AF-A0A446ZIP9-F1
#
_entry.id   AF-A0A446ZIP9-F1
#
_cell.length_a   1.000
_cell.length_b   1.000
_cell.length_c   1.000
_cell.angle_alpha   90.00
_cell.angle_beta   90.00
_cell.angle_gamma   90.00
#
_symmetry.space_group_name_H-M   'P 1'
#
loop_
_entity.id
_entity.type
_entity.pdbx_description
1 polymer ?
#
loop_
_entity_poly.entity_id
_entity_poly.type
_entity_poly.pdbx_seq_one_letter_code
_entity_poly.pdbx_strand_id
1 'polypeptide(L)'
;MEEKYNIVDISNIDQDNIEYLGTKDKFWYVKDDEEYLFKSIQVTKKDGQQHLRIGEDCSEKIACEIGGLLGIPHVHYELAIYKGLRGVVSKNFISQNRGESLVLGNELLERFKISDSMDLVHQTIPRVYIVIRFLIGKKPLGFNELPNIKTAGEFFVGYLMLDALIANQDRHNENWGMIQRVNGDRHLALTFDHGASLGKNINDEKKEERLKTKDQGNSVKAYTKRAKSWFYLKQDRNTRLKVIEAFQEFGKLYPAAYHAWVTRLIEINEGQFKNIIDKIPDHLMSDVSKRFALEMIKCNKDTIIANSKLND
;
A
#
# COMPACT_ATOMS: atom_id res chain seq x y z
N MET A 1 -28.31 7.94 8.50
CA MET A 1 -26.85 8.11 8.56
C MET A 1 -26.24 6.82 8.07
N GLU A 2 -25.31 6.86 7.13
CA GLU A 2 -24.56 5.66 6.72
C GLU A 2 -23.73 5.14 7.89
N GLU A 3 -23.65 3.82 8.02
CA GLU A 3 -22.91 3.13 9.07
C GLU A 3 -21.40 3.36 8.88
N LYS A 4 -20.74 3.95 9.90
CA LYS A 4 -19.29 4.18 9.92
C LYS A 4 -18.54 2.87 10.19
N TYR A 5 -17.27 2.77 9.80
CA TYR A 5 -16.42 1.66 10.19
C TYR A 5 -16.31 1.59 11.71
N ASN A 6 -16.41 0.37 12.22
CA ASN A 6 -16.20 0.09 13.63
C ASN A 6 -14.74 0.35 14.03
N ILE A 7 -14.53 0.74 15.27
CA ILE A 7 -13.21 0.86 15.88
C ILE A 7 -13.11 -0.22 16.96
N VAL A 8 -12.22 -1.18 16.76
CA VAL A 8 -12.02 -2.29 17.70
C VAL A 8 -11.20 -1.80 18.90
N ASP A 9 -11.78 -1.86 20.09
CA ASP A 9 -11.03 -1.62 21.32
C ASP A 9 -10.29 -2.90 21.73
N ILE A 10 -8.97 -2.83 21.72
CA ILE A 10 -8.06 -3.92 22.11
C ILE A 10 -7.32 -3.61 23.42
N SER A 11 -7.79 -2.62 24.20
CA SER A 11 -7.11 -2.16 25.42
C SER A 11 -7.03 -3.21 26.53
N ASN A 12 -7.91 -4.21 26.50
CA ASN A 12 -7.96 -5.33 27.46
C ASN A 12 -7.09 -6.52 27.04
N ILE A 13 -6.39 -6.43 25.90
CA ILE A 13 -5.53 -7.49 25.40
C ILE A 13 -4.13 -7.32 25.98
N ASP A 14 -3.57 -8.40 26.51
CA ASP A 14 -2.19 -8.46 26.97
C ASP A 14 -1.24 -8.53 25.77
N GLN A 15 -0.10 -7.83 25.87
CA GLN A 15 0.89 -7.81 24.79
C GLN A 15 1.72 -9.09 24.83
N ASP A 16 1.54 -9.97 23.84
CA ASP A 16 2.25 -11.26 23.81
C ASP A 16 3.66 -11.12 23.25
N ASN A 17 3.86 -10.41 22.14
CA ASN A 17 5.17 -10.27 21.48
C ASN A 17 5.37 -8.88 20.83
N ILE A 18 6.50 -8.22 21.10
CA ILE A 18 6.85 -6.94 20.46
C ILE A 18 7.46 -7.20 19.07
N GLU A 19 6.98 -6.51 18.03
CA GLU A 19 7.52 -6.65 16.67
C GLU A 19 8.46 -5.49 16.32
N TYR A 20 9.76 -5.77 16.16
CA TYR A 20 10.79 -4.74 16.00
C TYR A 20 10.98 -4.21 14.57
N LEU A 21 10.30 -4.74 13.55
CA LEU A 21 10.55 -4.37 12.15
C LEU A 21 9.86 -3.05 11.75
N GLY A 22 10.62 -2.01 11.38
CA GLY A 22 10.05 -0.69 11.06
C GLY A 22 10.11 0.28 12.24
N THR A 23 9.42 1.41 12.15
CA THR A 23 9.57 2.52 13.12
C THR A 23 8.36 2.73 14.03
N LYS A 24 7.23 2.08 13.75
CA LYS A 24 5.98 2.25 14.50
C LYS A 24 5.99 1.43 15.78
N ASP A 25 5.32 1.92 16.81
CA ASP A 25 5.03 1.12 18.00
C ASP A 25 4.00 0.05 17.59
N LYS A 26 4.43 -1.21 17.50
CA LYS A 26 3.59 -2.34 17.07
C LYS A 26 3.88 -3.60 17.88
N PHE A 27 2.84 -4.40 18.07
CA PHE A 27 2.93 -5.64 18.84
C PHE A 27 1.93 -6.67 18.31
N TRP A 28 2.34 -7.93 18.41
CA TRP A 28 1.50 -9.08 18.17
C TRP A 28 0.75 -9.47 19.45
N TYR A 29 -0.45 -9.98 19.26
CA TYR A 29 -1.26 -10.58 20.31
C TYR A 29 -2.09 -11.74 19.73
N VAL A 30 -2.46 -12.69 20.58
CA VAL A 30 -3.33 -13.81 20.21
C VAL A 30 -4.76 -13.56 20.69
N LYS A 31 -5.72 -13.82 19.81
CA LYS A 31 -7.15 -13.82 20.15
C LYS A 31 -7.82 -14.96 19.41
N ASP A 32 -8.56 -15.81 20.13
CA ASP A 32 -9.29 -16.94 19.57
C ASP A 32 -8.40 -17.87 18.71
N ASP A 33 -7.21 -18.22 19.22
CA ASP A 33 -6.16 -19.03 18.55
C ASP A 33 -5.60 -18.43 17.24
N GLU A 34 -5.87 -17.16 16.99
CA GLU A 34 -5.41 -16.43 15.82
C GLU A 34 -4.49 -15.27 16.24
N GLU A 35 -3.41 -15.07 15.50
CA GLU A 35 -2.42 -14.02 15.78
C GLU A 35 -2.79 -12.73 15.04
N TYR A 36 -2.69 -11.59 15.72
CA TYR A 36 -3.02 -10.26 15.20
C TYR A 36 -1.91 -9.27 15.48
N LEU A 37 -1.67 -8.37 14.52
CA LEU A 37 -0.74 -7.27 14.65
C LEU A 37 -1.51 -5.97 14.88
N PHE A 38 -1.24 -5.29 15.99
CA PHE A 38 -1.64 -3.89 16.16
C PHE A 38 -0.51 -2.96 15.69
N LYS A 39 -0.85 -2.00 14.84
CA LYS A 39 0.04 -0.93 14.37
C LYS A 39 -0.47 0.42 14.87
N SER A 40 0.23 1.02 15.83
CA SER A 40 -0.09 2.37 16.31
C SER A 40 0.26 3.44 15.28
N ILE A 41 -0.43 4.58 15.32
CA ILE A 41 0.04 5.80 14.64
C ILE A 41 1.21 6.47 15.37
N GLN A 42 1.50 6.04 16.59
CA GLN A 42 2.62 6.53 17.38
C GLN A 42 3.93 5.87 16.94
N VAL A 43 4.98 6.69 16.86
CA VAL A 43 6.31 6.29 16.42
C VAL A 43 7.32 6.90 17.38
N THR A 44 8.20 6.06 17.90
CA THR A 44 9.34 6.49 18.71
C THR A 44 10.53 6.82 17.80
N LYS A 45 10.98 8.08 17.80
CA LYS A 45 12.16 8.51 17.04
C LYS A 45 13.46 8.06 17.71
N LYS A 46 14.58 8.13 16.97
CA LYS A 46 15.92 7.74 17.46
C LYS A 46 16.37 8.51 18.71
N ASP A 47 15.85 9.71 18.91
CA ASP A 47 16.10 10.58 20.07
C ASP A 47 15.17 10.28 21.26
N GLY A 48 14.34 9.24 21.17
CA GLY A 48 13.36 8.85 22.18
C GLY A 48 12.07 9.66 22.17
N GLN A 49 11.93 10.67 21.30
CA GLN A 49 10.70 11.46 21.22
C GLN A 49 9.58 10.70 20.52
N GLN A 50 8.38 10.78 21.09
CA GLN A 50 7.17 10.24 20.48
C GLN A 50 6.60 11.21 19.44
N HIS A 51 6.23 10.67 18.29
CA HIS A 51 5.60 11.43 17.21
C HIS A 51 4.36 10.69 16.69
N LEU A 52 3.27 11.43 16.48
CA LEU A 52 2.03 10.88 15.93
C LEU A 52 1.98 11.08 14.42
N ARG A 53 1.89 9.98 13.69
CA ARG A 53 1.65 9.97 12.24
C ARG A 53 0.16 9.96 11.94
N ILE A 54 -0.50 11.06 12.29
CA ILE A 54 -1.95 11.25 12.12
C ILE A 54 -2.37 10.91 10.68
N GLY A 55 -3.44 10.12 10.56
CA GLY A 55 -4.04 9.73 9.28
C GLY A 55 -3.47 8.46 8.65
N GLU A 56 -2.38 7.87 9.17
CA GLU A 56 -1.87 6.60 8.63
C GLU A 56 -2.88 5.46 8.77
N ASP A 57 -3.56 5.35 9.90
CA ASP A 57 -4.61 4.36 10.14
C ASP A 57 -5.81 4.51 9.18
N CYS A 58 -6.26 5.75 8.96
CA CYS A 58 -7.29 6.04 7.96
C CYS A 58 -6.81 5.67 6.55
N SER A 59 -5.56 5.97 6.20
CA SER A 59 -4.97 5.62 4.91
C SER A 59 -4.87 4.12 4.70
N GLU A 60 -4.46 3.36 5.73
CA GLU A 60 -4.45 1.88 5.69
C GLU A 60 -5.87 1.33 5.47
N LYS A 61 -6.85 1.81 6.25
CA LYS A 61 -8.24 1.34 6.11
C LYS A 61 -8.82 1.67 4.74
N ILE A 62 -8.66 2.90 4.24
CA ILE A 62 -9.16 3.27 2.91
C ILE A 62 -8.45 2.46 1.82
N ALA A 63 -7.14 2.27 1.89
CA ALA A 63 -6.39 1.47 0.93
C ALA A 63 -6.81 -0.01 0.92
N CYS A 64 -7.06 -0.58 2.11
CA CYS A 64 -7.61 -1.91 2.30
C CYS A 64 -8.95 -2.07 1.56
N GLU A 65 -9.91 -1.19 1.84
CA GLU A 65 -11.25 -1.25 1.26
C GLU A 65 -11.24 -1.00 -0.26
N ILE A 66 -10.38 -0.10 -0.76
CA ILE A 66 -10.17 0.09 -2.19
C ILE A 66 -9.52 -1.15 -2.83
N GLY A 67 -8.57 -1.79 -2.15
CA GLY A 67 -7.96 -3.04 -2.57
C GLY A 67 -9.01 -4.14 -2.73
N GLY A 68 -9.91 -4.28 -1.76
CA GLY A 68 -11.06 -5.19 -1.82
C GLY A 68 -12.00 -4.88 -2.98
N LEU A 69 -12.34 -3.61 -3.18
CA LEU A 69 -13.18 -3.16 -4.28
C LEU A 69 -12.57 -3.49 -5.67
N LEU A 70 -11.26 -3.38 -5.81
CA LEU A 70 -10.52 -3.73 -7.03
C LEU A 70 -10.29 -5.24 -7.19
N GLY A 71 -10.49 -6.05 -6.15
CA GLY A 71 -10.11 -7.47 -6.12
C GLY A 71 -8.60 -7.70 -6.03
N ILE A 72 -7.85 -6.73 -5.49
CA ILE A 72 -6.42 -6.82 -5.26
C ILE A 72 -6.17 -7.65 -3.99
N PRO A 73 -5.28 -8.65 -4.01
CA PRO A 73 -4.87 -9.37 -2.80
C PRO A 73 -4.16 -8.45 -1.80
N HIS A 74 -4.79 -8.17 -0.66
CA HIS A 74 -4.33 -7.19 0.33
C HIS A 74 -4.51 -7.73 1.75
N VAL A 75 -3.71 -7.20 2.68
CA VAL A 75 -3.91 -7.42 4.12
C VAL A 75 -5.15 -6.66 4.57
N HIS A 76 -6.04 -7.36 5.27
CA HIS A 76 -7.24 -6.77 5.85
C HIS A 76 -6.91 -5.98 7.11
N TYR A 77 -7.37 -4.73 7.17
CA TYR A 77 -7.17 -3.83 8.30
C TYR A 77 -8.51 -3.41 8.89
N GLU A 78 -8.60 -3.44 10.23
CA GLU A 78 -9.65 -2.77 10.98
C GLU A 78 -9.08 -1.61 11.77
N LEU A 79 -9.87 -0.53 11.93
CA LEU A 79 -9.51 0.56 12.83
C LEU A 79 -9.51 0.05 14.26
N ALA A 80 -8.55 0.49 15.07
CA ALA A 80 -8.40 0.00 16.43
C ALA A 80 -7.95 1.10 17.41
N ILE A 81 -8.25 0.88 18.69
CA ILE A 81 -7.75 1.68 19.82
C ILE A 81 -7.11 0.73 20.83
N TYR A 82 -5.93 1.12 21.33
CA TYR A 82 -5.24 0.46 22.42
C TYR A 82 -4.82 1.49 23.46
N LYS A 83 -5.41 1.42 24.66
CA LYS A 83 -5.11 2.32 25.80
C LYS A 83 -5.16 3.80 25.40
N GLY A 84 -6.17 4.17 24.62
CA GLY A 84 -6.37 5.53 24.10
C GLY A 84 -5.55 5.90 22.86
N LEU A 85 -4.63 5.04 22.40
CA LEU A 85 -3.87 5.23 21.17
C LEU A 85 -4.58 4.57 19.99
N ARG A 86 -4.84 5.35 18.94
CA ARG A 86 -5.43 4.86 17.69
C ARG A 86 -4.41 4.17 16.79
N GLY A 87 -4.90 3.25 15.97
CA GLY A 87 -4.10 2.49 15.02
C GLY A 87 -4.97 1.61 14.14
N VAL A 88 -4.34 0.57 13.57
CA VAL A 88 -5.05 -0.51 12.86
C VAL A 88 -4.65 -1.85 13.44
N VAL A 89 -5.55 -2.82 13.32
CA VAL A 89 -5.27 -4.23 13.54
C VAL A 89 -5.35 -4.99 12.23
N SER A 90 -4.44 -5.94 12.02
CA SER A 90 -4.52 -6.94 10.95
C SER A 90 -4.28 -8.34 11.50
N LYS A 91 -5.07 -9.32 11.04
CA LYS A 91 -4.78 -10.74 11.28
C LYS A 91 -3.46 -11.13 10.61
N ASN A 92 -2.68 -12.01 11.24
CA ASN A 92 -1.50 -12.58 10.62
C ASN A 92 -1.92 -13.39 9.38
N PHE A 93 -1.40 -13.01 8.21
CA PHE A 93 -1.65 -13.71 6.96
C PHE A 93 -0.62 -14.82 6.68
N ILE A 94 0.35 -15.00 7.60
CA ILE A 94 1.33 -16.09 7.60
C ILE A 94 0.88 -17.16 8.59
N SER A 95 0.77 -18.42 8.14
CA SER A 95 0.49 -19.53 9.04
C SER A 95 1.71 -20.42 9.24
N GLN A 96 2.28 -20.36 10.45
CA GLN A 96 3.36 -21.24 10.86
C GLN A 96 2.94 -22.72 10.81
N ASN A 97 1.69 -23.03 11.18
CA ASN A 97 1.14 -24.39 11.10
C ASN A 97 1.11 -24.96 9.67
N ARG A 98 1.04 -24.09 8.65
CA ARG A 98 1.14 -24.49 7.23
C ARG A 98 2.56 -24.42 6.68
N GLY A 99 3.55 -24.15 7.54
CA GLY A 99 4.95 -23.98 7.16
C GLY A 99 5.16 -22.78 6.24
N GLU A 100 4.45 -21.67 6.47
CA GLU A 100 4.58 -20.43 5.72
C GLU A 100 5.56 -19.47 6.42
N SER A 101 6.41 -18.80 5.65
CA SER A 101 7.25 -17.70 6.13
C SER A 101 7.25 -16.53 5.14
N LEU A 102 7.31 -15.31 5.66
CA LEU A 102 7.45 -14.10 4.86
C LEU A 102 8.93 -13.82 4.60
N VAL A 103 9.28 -13.61 3.33
CA VAL A 103 10.62 -13.15 2.93
C VAL A 103 10.46 -11.81 2.21
N LEU A 104 11.05 -10.76 2.76
CA LEU A 104 10.83 -9.38 2.30
C LEU A 104 11.69 -9.04 1.08
N GLY A 105 11.23 -8.06 0.30
CA GLY A 105 11.88 -7.61 -0.94
C GLY A 105 13.35 -7.20 -0.77
N ASN A 106 13.75 -6.65 0.37
CA ASN A 106 15.15 -6.33 0.68
C ASN A 106 16.00 -7.61 0.66
N GLU A 107 15.62 -8.65 1.39
CA GLU A 107 16.28 -9.95 1.40
C GLU A 107 16.27 -10.61 0.01
N LEU A 108 15.15 -10.53 -0.71
CA LEU A 108 15.05 -11.11 -2.06
C LEU A 108 15.98 -10.40 -3.04
N LEU A 109 16.08 -9.07 -2.97
CA LEU A 109 16.94 -8.27 -3.83
C LEU A 109 18.43 -8.44 -3.47
N GLU A 110 18.77 -8.73 -2.22
CA GLU A 110 20.13 -9.04 -1.79
C GLU A 110 20.68 -10.33 -2.41
N ARG A 111 19.82 -11.33 -2.66
CA ARG A 111 20.22 -12.59 -3.32
C ARG A 111 20.71 -12.41 -4.76
N PHE A 112 20.45 -11.25 -5.37
CA PHE A 112 20.87 -10.90 -6.73
C PHE A 112 21.88 -9.73 -6.75
N LYS A 113 22.76 -9.63 -5.76
CA LYS A 113 23.89 -8.68 -5.80
C LYS A 113 24.77 -9.00 -7.03
N ILE A 114 24.76 -8.11 -8.02
CA ILE A 114 25.57 -8.22 -9.25
C ILE A 114 27.03 -7.77 -9.01
N SER A 115 27.31 -7.08 -7.90
CA SER A 115 28.68 -6.72 -7.47
C SER A 115 28.75 -6.42 -5.98
N ASP A 116 29.94 -6.57 -5.38
CA ASP A 116 30.31 -6.27 -3.97
C ASP A 116 30.25 -4.78 -3.58
N SER A 117 29.62 -3.94 -4.40
CA SER A 117 29.40 -2.54 -4.07
C SER A 117 28.43 -2.44 -2.89
N MET A 118 28.87 -1.80 -1.80
CA MET A 118 28.08 -1.46 -0.60
C MET A 118 26.85 -0.55 -0.87
N ASP A 119 26.55 -0.23 -2.12
CA ASP A 119 25.39 0.59 -2.47
C ASP A 119 24.10 -0.12 -2.06
N LEU A 120 23.29 0.62 -1.30
CA LEU A 120 21.91 0.31 -0.90
C LEU A 120 21.21 -0.56 -1.95
N VAL A 121 20.45 -1.55 -1.47
CA VAL A 121 19.69 -2.48 -2.31
C VAL A 121 18.58 -1.72 -3.06
N HIS A 122 18.97 -1.02 -4.13
CA HIS A 122 18.08 -0.17 -4.91
C HIS A 122 17.02 -1.03 -5.58
N GLN A 123 15.78 -0.63 -5.38
CA GLN A 123 14.61 -1.25 -5.99
C GLN A 123 14.45 -0.75 -7.43
N THR A 124 15.29 -1.22 -8.35
CA THR A 124 15.12 -0.88 -9.77
C THR A 124 14.04 -1.73 -10.43
N ILE A 125 13.30 -1.18 -11.40
CA ILE A 125 12.23 -1.90 -12.12
C ILE A 125 12.73 -3.26 -12.65
N PRO A 126 13.89 -3.38 -13.33
CA PRO A 126 14.35 -4.68 -13.83
C PRO A 126 14.75 -5.68 -12.72
N ARG A 127 15.28 -5.22 -11.59
CA ARG A 127 15.64 -6.12 -10.48
C ARG A 127 14.39 -6.70 -9.84
N VAL A 128 13.40 -5.85 -9.57
CA VAL A 128 12.11 -6.30 -9.02
C VAL A 128 11.42 -7.24 -10.02
N TYR A 129 11.44 -6.92 -11.31
CA TYR A 129 10.90 -7.81 -12.34
C TYR A 129 11.54 -9.20 -12.31
N ILE A 130 12.88 -9.28 -12.22
CA ILE A 130 13.60 -10.56 -12.15
C ILE A 130 13.20 -11.34 -10.88
N VAL A 131 13.20 -10.68 -9.72
CA VAL A 131 12.79 -11.30 -8.45
C VAL A 131 11.36 -11.84 -8.56
N ILE A 132 10.41 -11.01 -8.97
CA ILE A 132 9.00 -11.39 -9.03
C ILE A 132 8.76 -12.49 -10.05
N ARG A 133 9.38 -12.42 -11.23
CA ARG A 133 9.18 -13.40 -12.30
C ARG A 133 9.82 -14.76 -11.99
N PHE A 134 11.08 -14.75 -11.55
CA PHE A 134 11.89 -15.97 -11.49
C PHE A 134 12.03 -16.54 -10.07
N LEU A 135 11.95 -15.71 -9.03
CA LEU A 135 12.04 -16.17 -7.66
C LEU A 135 10.66 -16.44 -7.07
N ILE A 136 9.70 -15.52 -7.24
CA ILE A 136 8.35 -15.64 -6.69
C ILE A 136 7.46 -16.48 -7.62
N GLY A 137 7.20 -16.00 -8.83
CA GLY A 137 6.49 -16.73 -9.88
C GLY A 137 4.98 -16.90 -9.68
N LYS A 138 4.53 -17.40 -8.52
CA LYS A 138 3.12 -17.73 -8.27
C LYS A 138 2.32 -16.56 -7.69
N LYS A 139 1.04 -16.49 -8.09
CA LYS A 139 0.04 -15.57 -7.52
C LYS A 139 -0.07 -15.67 -5.99
N PRO A 140 -0.65 -14.66 -5.33
CA PRO A 140 -0.93 -14.72 -3.90
C PRO A 140 -1.76 -15.94 -3.48
N LEU A 141 -1.45 -16.48 -2.30
CA LEU A 141 -2.16 -17.61 -1.70
C LEU A 141 -3.62 -17.24 -1.41
N GLY A 142 -4.55 -18.15 -1.69
CA GLY A 142 -5.98 -17.94 -1.43
C GLY A 142 -6.72 -17.06 -2.44
N PHE A 143 -6.04 -16.51 -3.46
CA PHE A 143 -6.68 -15.69 -4.50
C PHE A 143 -6.79 -16.43 -5.83
N ASN A 144 -7.93 -16.30 -6.50
CA ASN A 144 -8.13 -16.90 -7.82
C ASN A 144 -7.37 -16.15 -8.92
N GLU A 145 -7.03 -16.84 -10.00
CA GLU A 145 -6.62 -16.17 -11.23
C GLU A 145 -7.76 -15.31 -11.76
N LEU A 146 -7.41 -14.16 -12.35
CA LEU A 146 -8.36 -13.29 -13.06
C LEU A 146 -8.03 -13.33 -14.57
N PRO A 147 -8.95 -12.90 -15.45
CA PRO A 147 -8.65 -12.75 -16.87
C PRO A 147 -7.38 -11.90 -17.06
N ASN A 148 -6.39 -12.46 -17.75
CA ASN A 148 -5.07 -11.86 -18.00
C ASN A 148 -4.22 -11.55 -16.75
N ILE A 149 -4.54 -12.10 -15.58
CA ILE A 149 -3.79 -11.91 -14.33
C ILE A 149 -3.68 -13.24 -13.58
N LYS A 150 -2.52 -13.90 -13.68
CA LYS A 150 -2.31 -15.29 -13.21
C LYS A 150 -1.04 -15.49 -12.40
N THR A 151 -0.01 -14.70 -12.66
CA THR A 151 1.33 -14.84 -12.10
C THR A 151 1.64 -13.77 -11.07
N ALA A 152 2.71 -13.95 -10.28
CA ALA A 152 3.17 -12.94 -9.32
C ALA A 152 3.37 -11.56 -9.97
N GLY A 153 3.97 -11.51 -11.16
CA GLY A 153 4.22 -10.27 -11.89
C GLY A 153 2.96 -9.52 -12.26
N GLU A 154 1.96 -10.24 -12.75
CA GLU A 154 0.68 -9.67 -13.19
C GLU A 154 -0.14 -9.16 -12.00
N PHE A 155 -0.10 -9.85 -10.85
CA PHE A 155 -0.70 -9.32 -9.61
C PHE A 155 0.05 -8.09 -9.08
N PHE A 156 1.37 -8.08 -9.17
CA PHE A 156 2.19 -6.96 -8.71
C PHE A 156 1.94 -5.68 -9.51
N VAL A 157 1.56 -5.78 -10.80
CA VAL A 157 1.06 -4.63 -11.57
C VAL A 157 -0.16 -4.00 -10.87
N GLY A 158 -1.07 -4.81 -10.36
CA GLY A 158 -2.23 -4.34 -9.58
C GLY A 158 -1.83 -3.65 -8.29
N TYR A 159 -0.78 -4.15 -7.61
CA TYR A 159 -0.26 -3.51 -6.39
C TYR A 159 0.29 -2.11 -6.69
N LEU A 160 1.05 -1.96 -7.78
CA LEU A 160 1.56 -0.66 -8.20
C LEU A 160 0.45 0.26 -8.74
N MET A 161 -0.61 -0.28 -9.34
CA MET A 161 -1.79 0.50 -9.71
C MET A 161 -2.48 1.06 -8.47
N LEU A 162 -2.66 0.24 -7.41
CA LEU A 162 -3.21 0.70 -6.14
C LEU A 162 -2.36 1.83 -5.57
N ASP A 163 -1.03 1.65 -5.52
CA ASP A 163 -0.10 2.68 -5.06
C ASP A 163 -0.26 3.97 -5.86
N ALA A 164 -0.35 3.90 -7.19
CA ALA A 164 -0.56 5.06 -8.05
C ALA A 164 -1.93 5.73 -7.79
N LEU A 165 -2.98 4.95 -7.57
CA LEU A 165 -4.33 5.45 -7.31
C LEU A 165 -4.40 6.26 -6.00
N ILE A 166 -3.83 5.72 -4.93
CA ILE A 166 -3.86 6.35 -3.59
C ILE A 166 -2.65 7.25 -3.30
N ALA A 167 -1.73 7.36 -4.27
CA ALA A 167 -0.44 8.04 -4.15
C ALA A 167 0.40 7.53 -2.97
N ASN A 168 0.50 6.21 -2.80
CA ASN A 168 1.38 5.59 -1.80
C ASN A 168 2.84 5.85 -2.16
N GLN A 169 3.56 6.54 -1.29
CA GLN A 169 4.95 6.93 -1.53
C GLN A 169 5.96 5.99 -0.88
N ASP A 170 5.51 4.97 -0.15
CA ASP A 170 6.37 4.15 0.71
C ASP A 170 6.40 2.66 0.34
N ARG A 171 6.24 2.32 -0.95
CA ARG A 171 6.49 0.96 -1.47
C ARG A 171 8.00 0.67 -1.56
N HIS A 172 8.72 0.74 -0.45
CA HIS A 172 10.12 0.33 -0.38
C HIS A 172 10.25 -1.19 -0.29
N ASN A 173 11.49 -1.67 -0.30
CA ASN A 173 11.82 -3.09 -0.40
C ASN A 173 11.42 -3.94 0.82
N GLU A 174 10.96 -3.34 1.92
CA GLU A 174 10.40 -4.09 3.07
C GLU A 174 8.86 -4.12 3.05
N ASN A 175 8.23 -3.35 2.16
CA ASN A 175 6.77 -3.25 2.03
C ASN A 175 6.22 -4.12 0.89
N TRP A 176 6.94 -5.17 0.52
CA TRP A 176 6.46 -6.26 -0.34
C TRP A 176 7.39 -7.47 -0.17
N GLY A 177 6.97 -8.64 -0.64
CA GLY A 177 7.77 -9.84 -0.53
C GLY A 177 7.07 -11.09 -1.06
N MET A 178 7.55 -12.24 -0.62
CA MET A 178 6.96 -13.54 -0.92
C MET A 178 6.58 -14.30 0.34
N ILE A 179 5.59 -15.17 0.22
CA ILE A 179 5.34 -16.27 1.15
C ILE A 179 6.06 -17.49 0.62
N GLN A 180 7.01 -18.01 1.39
CA GLN A 180 7.69 -19.27 1.15
C GLN A 180 6.99 -20.37 1.96
N ARG A 181 6.61 -21.45 1.30
CA ARG A 181 6.09 -22.66 1.94
C ARG A 181 7.18 -23.71 2.10
N VAL A 182 7.04 -24.57 3.11
CA VAL A 182 7.93 -25.73 3.37
C VAL A 182 8.08 -26.69 2.19
N ASN A 183 7.07 -26.79 1.33
CA ASN A 183 7.13 -27.62 0.11
C ASN A 183 7.96 -26.98 -1.02
N GLY A 184 8.58 -25.82 -0.79
CA GLY A 184 9.36 -25.07 -1.77
C GLY A 184 8.56 -24.04 -2.57
N ASP A 185 7.22 -24.02 -2.47
CA ASP A 185 6.40 -23.07 -3.20
C ASP A 185 6.63 -21.63 -2.74
N ARG A 186 6.70 -20.72 -3.71
CA ARG A 186 6.89 -19.29 -3.50
C ARG A 186 5.71 -18.56 -4.10
N HIS A 187 5.02 -17.79 -3.28
CA HIS A 187 3.84 -17.03 -3.67
C HIS A 187 4.09 -15.56 -3.40
N LEU A 188 3.55 -14.67 -4.23
CA LEU A 188 3.56 -13.25 -3.91
C LEU A 188 2.81 -13.00 -2.60
N ALA A 189 3.39 -12.24 -1.67
CA ALA A 189 2.68 -11.86 -0.45
C ALA A 189 1.49 -10.95 -0.79
N LEU A 190 0.50 -10.87 0.11
CA LEU A 190 -0.55 -9.85 0.02
C LEU A 190 0.09 -8.45 0.02
N THR A 191 -0.54 -7.46 -0.60
CA THR A 191 -0.07 -6.08 -0.44
C THR A 191 -0.37 -5.55 0.96
N PHE A 192 0.59 -4.86 1.58
CA PHE A 192 0.48 -4.29 2.93
C PHE A 192 1.21 -2.95 3.04
N ASP A 193 1.03 -2.25 4.16
CA ASP A 193 1.63 -0.95 4.50
C ASP A 193 1.37 0.17 3.48
N HIS A 194 0.14 0.69 3.51
CA HIS A 194 -0.31 1.79 2.66
C HIS A 194 -0.54 3.09 3.45
N GLY A 195 -0.10 3.18 4.70
CA GLY A 195 -0.30 4.35 5.56
C GLY A 195 0.31 5.64 5.01
N ALA A 196 1.30 5.56 4.13
CA ALA A 196 1.96 6.70 3.48
C ALA A 196 1.21 7.23 2.23
N SER A 197 -0.13 7.24 2.29
CA SER A 197 -1.03 7.56 1.17
C SER A 197 -1.97 8.73 1.48
N LEU A 198 -2.78 9.13 0.48
CA LEU A 198 -3.96 10.01 0.62
C LEU A 198 -3.69 11.39 1.25
N GLY A 199 -2.49 11.94 1.04
CA GLY A 199 -2.19 13.32 1.44
C GLY A 199 -2.07 13.54 2.94
N LYS A 200 -1.82 12.50 3.74
CA LYS A 200 -1.69 12.57 5.20
C LYS A 200 -0.57 13.50 5.72
N ASN A 201 0.35 13.91 4.84
CA ASN A 201 1.47 14.81 5.19
C ASN A 201 1.14 16.31 5.08
N ILE A 202 -0.07 16.69 4.66
CA ILE A 202 -0.51 18.09 4.62
C ILE A 202 -1.68 18.31 5.59
N ASN A 203 -1.75 19.50 6.18
CA ASN A 203 -2.81 19.88 7.10
C ASN A 203 -4.09 20.29 6.35
N ASP A 204 -5.16 20.45 7.10
CA ASP A 204 -6.50 20.72 6.57
C ASP A 204 -6.61 22.08 5.87
N GLU A 205 -5.92 23.10 6.35
CA GLU A 205 -5.84 24.41 5.68
C GLU A 205 -5.26 24.29 4.27
N LYS A 206 -4.13 23.58 4.11
CA LYS A 206 -3.52 23.35 2.80
C LYS A 206 -4.41 22.48 1.92
N LYS A 207 -5.10 21.49 2.48
CA LYS A 207 -6.06 20.67 1.71
C LYS A 207 -7.19 21.54 1.16
N GLU A 208 -7.76 22.40 2.00
CA GLU A 208 -8.84 23.31 1.62
C GLU A 208 -8.39 24.32 0.54
N GLU A 209 -7.19 24.89 0.70
CA GLU A 209 -6.56 25.77 -0.30
C GLU A 209 -6.44 25.06 -1.66
N ARG A 210 -5.91 23.83 -1.68
CA ARG A 210 -5.74 23.04 -2.91
C ARG A 210 -7.06 22.62 -3.56
N LEU A 211 -8.11 22.41 -2.77
CA LEU A 211 -9.45 22.07 -3.25
C LEU A 211 -10.14 23.28 -3.91
N LYS A 212 -9.87 24.49 -3.42
CA LYS A 212 -10.55 25.73 -3.87
C LYS A 212 -9.73 26.57 -4.86
N THR A 213 -8.43 26.31 -4.98
CA THR A 213 -7.53 27.13 -5.79
C THR A 213 -7.88 27.12 -7.28
N LYS A 214 -7.71 28.27 -7.93
CA LYS A 214 -7.73 28.40 -9.39
C LYS A 214 -6.35 28.22 -10.01
N ASP A 215 -5.28 28.33 -9.21
CA ASP A 215 -3.91 28.09 -9.66
C ASP A 215 -3.70 26.58 -9.90
N GLN A 216 -3.54 26.23 -11.18
CA GLN A 216 -3.31 24.86 -11.60
C GLN A 216 -2.05 24.25 -10.97
N GLY A 217 -1.01 25.06 -10.68
CA GLY A 217 0.22 24.63 -10.04
C GLY A 217 0.03 24.22 -8.57
N ASN A 218 -1.02 24.70 -7.93
CA ASN A 218 -1.38 24.39 -6.54
C ASN A 218 -2.59 23.43 -6.43
N SER A 219 -3.22 23.03 -7.53
CA SER A 219 -4.35 22.11 -7.52
C SER A 219 -4.04 20.74 -6.88
N VAL A 220 -5.09 19.99 -6.49
CA VAL A 220 -4.97 18.58 -6.07
C VAL A 220 -4.25 17.75 -7.14
N LYS A 221 -4.59 17.94 -8.42
CA LYS A 221 -3.94 17.27 -9.56
C LYS A 221 -2.44 17.54 -9.64
N ALA A 222 -2.01 18.78 -9.40
CA ALA A 222 -0.58 19.11 -9.38
C ALA A 222 0.14 18.50 -8.17
N TYR A 223 -0.54 18.38 -7.03
CA TYR A 223 -0.03 17.71 -5.85
C TYR A 223 0.20 16.20 -6.12
N THR A 224 -0.79 15.49 -6.68
CA THR A 224 -0.64 14.05 -6.92
C THR A 224 0.47 13.70 -7.91
N LYS A 225 0.70 14.55 -8.93
CA LYS A 225 1.79 14.40 -9.90
C LYS A 225 3.21 14.48 -9.31
N ARG A 226 3.37 14.89 -8.05
CA ARG A 226 4.68 15.01 -7.39
C ARG A 226 5.05 13.79 -6.55
N ALA A 227 4.11 12.86 -6.32
CA ALA A 227 4.33 11.69 -5.49
C ALA A 227 5.49 10.84 -6.03
N LYS A 228 6.53 10.64 -5.21
CA LYS A 228 7.71 9.83 -5.55
C LYS A 228 7.58 8.43 -4.94
N SER A 229 7.91 7.42 -5.74
CA SER A 229 7.99 6.02 -5.30
C SER A 229 9.37 5.72 -4.70
N TRP A 230 9.61 4.45 -4.35
CA TRP A 230 10.93 3.90 -4.06
C TRP A 230 11.57 3.17 -5.25
N PHE A 231 10.92 3.21 -6.42
CA PHE A 231 11.45 2.59 -7.62
C PHE A 231 12.40 3.50 -8.38
N TYR A 232 13.38 2.87 -9.00
CA TYR A 232 14.37 3.51 -9.87
C TYR A 232 14.33 2.86 -11.26
N LEU A 233 14.68 3.63 -12.28
CA LEU A 233 15.02 3.04 -13.58
C LEU A 233 16.45 2.52 -13.54
N LYS A 234 16.76 1.50 -14.35
CA LYS A 234 18.11 0.92 -14.40
C LYS A 234 19.18 1.96 -14.79
N GLN A 235 18.81 2.94 -15.61
CA GLN A 235 19.70 3.99 -16.12
C GLN A 235 19.95 5.11 -15.11
N ASP A 236 19.05 5.32 -14.13
CA ASP A 236 19.15 6.40 -13.14
C ASP A 236 18.90 5.86 -11.73
N ARG A 237 19.98 5.70 -10.95
CA ARG A 237 19.92 5.35 -9.52
C ARG A 237 19.83 6.56 -8.61
N ASN A 238 19.94 7.77 -9.15
CA ASN A 238 19.96 9.01 -8.39
C ASN A 238 18.54 9.59 -8.27
N THR A 239 17.66 9.32 -9.23
CA THR A 239 16.29 9.85 -9.22
C THR A 239 15.24 8.75 -9.06
N ARG A 240 14.44 8.85 -8.00
CA ARG A 240 13.26 8.00 -7.83
C ARG A 240 12.18 8.34 -8.85
N LEU A 241 11.57 7.30 -9.42
CA LEU A 241 10.39 7.42 -10.26
C LEU A 241 9.23 8.01 -9.47
N LYS A 242 8.35 8.76 -10.13
CA LYS A 242 7.02 9.02 -9.58
C LYS A 242 6.25 7.71 -9.40
N VAL A 243 5.27 7.71 -8.51
CA VAL A 243 4.43 6.52 -8.27
C VAL A 243 3.73 6.06 -9.56
N ILE A 244 3.16 7.02 -10.32
CA ILE A 244 2.54 6.71 -11.62
C ILE A 244 3.55 6.15 -12.65
N GLU A 245 4.77 6.71 -12.67
CA GLU A 245 5.83 6.26 -13.58
C GLU A 245 6.26 4.83 -13.22
N ALA A 246 6.38 4.49 -11.93
CA ALA A 246 6.71 3.14 -11.49
C ALA A 246 5.66 2.11 -11.94
N PHE A 247 4.37 2.43 -11.81
CA PHE A 247 3.27 1.60 -12.32
C PHE A 247 3.36 1.42 -13.84
N GLN A 248 3.59 2.48 -14.60
CA GLN A 248 3.71 2.42 -16.07
C GLN A 248 4.92 1.59 -16.49
N GLU A 249 6.10 1.86 -15.94
CA GLU A 249 7.34 1.19 -16.32
C GLU A 249 7.31 -0.30 -15.98
N PHE A 250 6.72 -0.69 -14.84
CA PHE A 250 6.52 -2.10 -14.51
C PHE A 250 5.42 -2.73 -15.39
N GLY A 251 4.34 -1.99 -15.66
CA GLY A 251 3.23 -2.41 -16.50
C GLY A 251 3.62 -2.76 -17.93
N LYS A 252 4.61 -2.07 -18.52
CA LYS A 252 5.19 -2.39 -19.83
C LYS A 252 5.73 -3.83 -19.92
N LEU A 253 6.11 -4.43 -18.80
CA LEU A 253 6.62 -5.81 -18.74
C LEU A 253 5.48 -6.85 -18.73
N TYR A 254 4.24 -6.43 -18.45
CA TYR A 254 3.03 -7.25 -18.42
C TYR A 254 1.83 -6.51 -19.05
N PRO A 255 1.85 -6.20 -20.36
CA PRO A 255 0.84 -5.32 -20.98
C PRO A 255 -0.59 -5.82 -20.77
N ALA A 256 -0.86 -7.12 -21.00
CA ALA A 256 -2.20 -7.68 -20.83
C ALA A 256 -2.76 -7.51 -19.40
N ALA A 257 -1.92 -7.70 -18.38
CA ALA A 257 -2.30 -7.48 -16.99
C ALA A 257 -2.47 -5.99 -16.67
N TYR A 258 -1.62 -5.12 -17.21
CA TYR A 258 -1.76 -3.67 -17.10
C TYR A 258 -3.13 -3.20 -17.61
N HIS A 259 -3.51 -3.60 -18.83
CA HIS A 259 -4.83 -3.28 -19.37
C HIS A 259 -5.96 -3.88 -18.54
N ALA A 260 -5.84 -5.15 -18.12
CA ALA A 260 -6.86 -5.80 -17.28
C ALA A 260 -7.10 -5.06 -15.96
N TRP A 261 -6.04 -4.63 -15.26
CA TRP A 261 -6.17 -3.85 -14.04
C TRP A 261 -6.78 -2.46 -14.29
N VAL A 262 -6.40 -1.78 -15.36
CA VAL A 262 -6.99 -0.49 -15.74
C VAL A 262 -8.48 -0.64 -16.10
N THR A 263 -8.88 -1.70 -16.81
CA THR A 263 -10.29 -2.00 -17.09
C THR A 263 -11.10 -2.14 -15.80
N ARG A 264 -10.58 -2.88 -14.81
CA ARG A 264 -11.23 -3.01 -13.50
C ARG A 264 -11.35 -1.66 -12.78
N LEU A 265 -10.33 -0.80 -12.88
CA LEU A 265 -10.39 0.55 -12.31
C LEU A 265 -11.44 1.44 -13.00
N ILE A 266 -11.62 1.29 -14.31
CA ILE A 266 -12.63 2.04 -15.08
C ILE A 266 -14.04 1.76 -14.55
N GLU A 267 -14.35 0.50 -14.24
CA GLU A 267 -15.66 0.04 -13.76
C GLU A 267 -16.08 0.66 -12.41
N ILE A 268 -15.12 1.11 -11.60
CA ILE A 268 -15.42 1.69 -10.27
C ILE A 268 -15.81 3.16 -10.40
N ASN A 269 -17.02 3.54 -10.01
CA ASN A 269 -17.43 4.95 -10.05
C ASN A 269 -16.98 5.77 -8.82
N GLU A 270 -17.06 7.10 -8.92
CA GLU A 270 -16.72 8.03 -7.83
C GLU A 270 -17.52 7.76 -6.55
N GLY A 271 -18.80 7.37 -6.68
CA GLY A 271 -19.68 7.08 -5.54
C GLY A 271 -19.19 5.91 -4.70
N GLN A 272 -18.57 4.89 -5.32
CA GLN A 272 -18.00 3.76 -4.58
C GLN A 272 -16.77 4.18 -3.76
N PHE A 273 -15.88 5.01 -4.31
CA PHE A 273 -14.77 5.58 -3.55
C PHE A 273 -15.26 6.49 -2.42
N LYS A 274 -16.25 7.35 -2.71
CA LYS A 274 -16.85 8.24 -1.72
C LYS A 274 -17.45 7.45 -0.56
N ASN A 275 -18.21 6.39 -0.83
CA ASN A 275 -18.78 5.52 0.20
C ASN A 275 -17.69 4.90 1.10
N ILE A 276 -16.58 4.44 0.53
CA ILE A 276 -15.45 3.91 1.33
C ILE A 276 -14.89 4.98 2.28
N ILE A 277 -14.68 6.19 1.77
CA ILE A 277 -14.06 7.29 2.54
C ILE A 277 -15.02 7.83 3.61
N ASP A 278 -16.31 7.96 3.29
CA ASP A 278 -17.30 8.54 4.19
C ASP A 278 -17.57 7.68 5.41
N LYS A 279 -17.37 6.36 5.28
CA LYS A 279 -17.45 5.41 6.39
C LYS A 279 -16.36 5.61 7.45
N ILE A 280 -15.27 6.32 7.17
CA ILE A 280 -14.29 6.67 8.22
C ILE A 280 -14.97 7.56 9.27
N PRO A 281 -14.86 7.27 10.58
CA PRO A 281 -15.42 8.13 11.63
C PRO A 281 -14.89 9.56 11.57
N ASP A 282 -15.76 10.56 11.81
CA ASP A 282 -15.43 11.97 11.58
C ASP A 282 -14.40 12.52 12.58
N HIS A 283 -14.31 11.92 13.77
CA HIS A 283 -13.26 12.22 14.76
C HIS A 283 -11.88 11.66 14.36
N LEU A 284 -11.83 10.72 13.39
CA LEU A 284 -10.59 10.16 12.87
C LEU A 284 -10.08 10.86 11.62
N MET A 285 -10.98 11.37 10.77
CA MET A 285 -10.69 12.05 9.52
C MET A 285 -11.71 13.16 9.26
N SER A 286 -11.23 14.41 9.17
CA SER A 286 -12.07 15.58 8.92
C SER A 286 -12.75 15.53 7.55
N ASP A 287 -13.86 16.26 7.40
CA ASP A 287 -14.57 16.39 6.13
C ASP A 287 -13.67 16.89 4.98
N VAL A 288 -12.83 17.90 5.24
CA VAL A 288 -11.87 18.40 4.25
C VAL A 288 -10.84 17.33 3.87
N SER A 289 -10.38 16.51 4.83
CA SER A 289 -9.49 15.38 4.52
C SER A 289 -10.17 14.36 3.63
N LYS A 290 -11.45 14.05 3.88
CA LYS A 290 -12.25 13.12 3.06
C LYS A 290 -12.44 13.64 1.64
N ARG A 291 -12.86 14.91 1.49
CA ARG A 291 -12.97 15.58 0.18
C ARG A 291 -11.64 15.59 -0.58
N PHE A 292 -10.54 15.89 0.12
CA PHE A 292 -9.21 15.90 -0.49
C PHE A 292 -8.77 14.50 -0.95
N ALA A 293 -8.97 13.47 -0.14
CA ALA A 293 -8.64 12.09 -0.50
C ALA A 293 -9.45 11.60 -1.71
N LEU A 294 -10.75 11.91 -1.76
CA LEU A 294 -11.60 11.59 -2.92
C LEU A 294 -11.10 12.27 -4.19
N GLU A 295 -10.79 13.57 -4.12
CA GLU A 295 -10.31 14.33 -5.27
C GLU A 295 -8.92 13.86 -5.75
N MET A 296 -8.04 13.43 -4.83
CA MET A 296 -6.78 12.78 -5.20
C MET A 296 -7.00 11.49 -5.98
N ILE A 297 -7.87 10.61 -5.48
CA ILE A 297 -8.18 9.33 -6.14
C ILE A 297 -8.74 9.56 -7.55
N LYS A 298 -9.65 10.55 -7.69
CA LYS A 298 -10.19 10.94 -9.00
C LYS A 298 -9.10 11.42 -9.96
N CYS A 299 -8.28 12.39 -9.52
CA CYS A 299 -7.17 12.90 -10.33
C CYS A 299 -6.19 11.81 -10.77
N ASN A 300 -5.89 10.86 -9.89
CA ASN A 300 -5.00 9.74 -10.18
C ASN A 300 -5.65 8.72 -11.10
N LYS A 301 -6.92 8.37 -10.88
CA LYS A 301 -7.71 7.50 -11.76
C LYS A 301 -7.73 8.06 -13.19
N ASP A 302 -8.05 9.34 -13.35
CA ASP A 302 -8.06 10.00 -14.66
C ASP A 302 -6.69 9.94 -15.33
N THR A 303 -5.62 10.13 -14.55
CA THR A 303 -4.24 10.05 -15.06
C THR A 303 -3.89 8.62 -15.50
N ILE A 304 -4.27 7.60 -14.71
CA ILE A 304 -4.06 6.19 -15.04
C ILE A 304 -4.76 5.83 -16.36
N ILE A 305 -6.04 6.20 -16.50
CA ILE A 305 -6.85 5.92 -17.68
C ILE A 305 -6.35 6.67 -18.91
N ALA A 306 -5.98 7.95 -18.77
CA ALA A 306 -5.42 8.72 -19.87
C ALA A 306 -4.12 8.10 -20.38
N ASN A 307 -3.27 7.61 -19.47
CA ASN A 307 -2.00 7.00 -19.80
C ASN A 307 -2.13 5.60 -20.42
N SER A 308 -3.20 4.85 -20.13
CA SER A 308 -3.39 3.53 -20.75
C SER A 308 -3.71 3.65 -22.24
N LYS A 309 -4.50 4.66 -22.63
CA LYS A 309 -4.88 4.91 -24.03
C LYS A 309 -3.73 5.37 -24.92
N LEU A 310 -2.62 5.81 -24.35
CA LEU A 310 -1.43 6.23 -25.07
C LEU A 310 -0.47 5.07 -25.40
N ASN A 311 -0.69 3.90 -24.79
CA ASN A 311 0.13 2.71 -24.95
C ASN A 311 -0.56 1.60 -25.76
N ASP A 312 -1.80 1.84 -26.20
CA ASP A 312 -2.52 1.05 -27.22
C ASP A 312 -2.12 1.52 -28.63
#